data_AF-A0A6P2B8D3-F1
#
_entry.id   AF-A0A6P2B8D3-F1
#
_cell.length_a   1.000
_cell.length_b   1.000
_cell.length_c   1.000
_cell.angle_alpha   90.00
_cell.angle_beta   90.00
_cell.angle_gamma   90.00
#
_symmetry.space_group_name_H-M   'P 1'
#
loop_
_entity.id
_entity.type
_entity.pdbx_description
1 polymer ?
#
loop_
_entity_poly.entity_id
_entity_poly.type
_entity_poly.pdbx_seq_one_letter_code
_entity_poly.pdbx_strand_id
1 'polypeptide(L)'
;MPLGIAQRWRQRREWRVPAAGVIDTRRYGVDVVCERKAKRFVVEQHYSGTYPAARMAVGLYEKRGHQRPSSLVGVAVFGVPMNQQVIPRHLGLAPDRGVELSRLVLLDQVPGNGESWFVARCFRLLRTEKPEVEGVVSYCDPVERRGDDGQIVMPGHVGTVYTRR
;
A
#
# COMPACT_ATOMS: atom_id res chain seq x y z
N MET A 1 11.49 -28.73 1.06
CA MET A 1 10.72 -27.50 1.38
C MET A 1 10.46 -26.78 0.07
N PRO A 2 9.23 -26.70 -0.45
CA PRO A 2 8.99 -25.98 -1.71
C PRO A 2 9.20 -24.49 -1.46
N LEU A 3 10.07 -23.87 -2.26
CA LEU A 3 10.25 -22.42 -2.31
C LEU A 3 8.95 -21.82 -2.88
N GLY A 4 8.17 -21.14 -2.04
CA GLY A 4 6.97 -20.43 -2.49
C GLY A 4 7.33 -19.44 -3.61
N ILE A 5 6.48 -19.35 -4.62
CA ILE A 5 6.63 -18.39 -5.72
C ILE A 5 5.79 -17.16 -5.37
N ALA A 6 6.39 -15.98 -5.37
CA ALA A 6 5.67 -14.71 -5.24
C ALA A 6 5.51 -14.08 -6.64
N GLN A 7 4.27 -13.79 -7.03
CA GLN A 7 3.99 -13.07 -8.27
C GLN A 7 4.20 -11.58 -8.02
N ARG A 8 4.95 -10.92 -8.92
CA ARG A 8 5.25 -9.49 -8.85
C ARG A 8 4.94 -8.80 -10.16
N TRP A 9 4.65 -7.51 -10.07
CA TRP A 9 4.26 -6.67 -11.19
C TRP A 9 5.39 -5.68 -11.48
N ARG A 10 6.00 -5.79 -12.66
CA ARG A 10 7.07 -4.90 -13.13
C ARG A 10 6.65 -4.42 -14.51
N GLN A 11 6.97 -3.19 -14.94
CA GLN A 11 6.87 -2.71 -16.35
C GLN A 11 5.69 -3.25 -17.21
N ARG A 12 4.46 -3.31 -16.68
CA ARG A 12 3.26 -3.85 -17.35
C ARG A 12 3.32 -5.33 -17.78
N ARG A 13 4.15 -6.16 -17.15
CA ARG A 13 4.10 -7.63 -17.33
C ARG A 13 4.19 -8.34 -16.00
N GLU A 14 3.75 -9.60 -15.99
CA GLU A 14 3.85 -10.50 -14.85
C GLU A 14 5.26 -11.11 -14.77
N TRP A 15 5.85 -11.08 -13.57
CA TRP A 15 7.10 -11.78 -13.28
C TRP A 15 6.93 -12.68 -12.05
N ARG A 16 7.41 -13.93 -12.18
CA ARG A 16 7.50 -14.88 -11.06
C ARG A 16 8.91 -14.83 -10.52
N VAL A 17 9.06 -14.40 -9.26
CA VAL A 17 10.35 -14.42 -8.56
C VAL A 17 10.29 -15.47 -7.44
N PRO A 18 11.43 -16.09 -7.07
CA PRO A 18 11.50 -16.85 -5.83
C PRO A 18 10.97 -15.96 -4.71
N ALA A 19 10.12 -16.49 -3.80
CA ALA A 19 9.66 -15.71 -2.67
C ALA A 19 10.86 -15.06 -2.01
N ALA A 20 10.95 -13.72 -2.11
CA ALA A 20 11.82 -12.97 -1.24
C ALA A 20 11.52 -13.45 0.17
N GLY A 21 12.56 -13.80 0.95
CA GLY A 21 12.40 -14.44 2.25
C GLY A 21 11.43 -13.69 3.18
N VAL A 22 11.13 -14.24 4.35
CA VAL A 22 10.28 -13.52 5.31
C VAL A 22 10.98 -12.23 5.77
N ILE A 23 10.23 -11.13 5.90
CA ILE A 23 10.74 -9.84 6.36
C ILE A 23 11.51 -9.96 7.69
N ASP A 24 12.75 -9.47 7.73
CA ASP A 24 13.47 -9.22 8.98
C ASP A 24 13.12 -7.82 9.49
N THR A 25 12.17 -7.79 10.41
CA THR A 25 11.54 -6.55 10.92
C THR A 25 12.52 -5.60 11.60
N ARG A 26 13.69 -6.10 12.06
CA ARG A 26 14.73 -5.29 12.70
C ARG A 26 15.44 -4.36 11.72
N ARG A 27 15.37 -4.67 10.42
CA ARG A 27 15.95 -3.88 9.33
C ARG A 27 15.04 -2.73 8.89
N TYR A 28 13.80 -2.69 9.35
CA TYR A 28 12.80 -1.73 8.89
C TYR A 28 12.33 -0.82 10.03
N GLY A 29 12.10 0.44 9.70
CA GLY A 29 11.43 1.43 10.53
C GLY A 29 10.17 1.92 9.84
N VAL A 30 9.22 2.43 10.61
CA VAL A 30 7.96 2.99 10.11
C VAL A 30 7.76 4.33 10.79
N ASP A 31 7.53 5.38 10.00
CA ASP A 31 7.38 6.74 10.50
C ASP A 31 6.51 7.60 9.56
N VAL A 32 5.95 8.68 10.08
CA VAL A 32 5.25 9.70 9.30
C VAL A 32 6.21 10.26 8.25
N VAL A 33 5.73 10.40 7.02
CA VAL A 33 6.50 10.98 5.92
C VAL A 33 5.83 12.26 5.43
N CYS A 34 6.62 13.29 5.18
CA CYS A 34 6.08 14.53 4.65
C CYS A 34 5.53 14.34 3.23
N GLU A 35 4.47 15.07 2.92
CA GLU A 35 3.72 14.92 1.66
C GLU A 35 4.62 14.99 0.43
N ARG A 36 5.59 15.91 0.39
CA ARG A 36 6.53 16.03 -0.73
C ARG A 36 7.28 14.72 -1.02
N LYS A 37 7.78 14.03 0.01
CA LYS A 37 8.50 12.75 -0.14
C LYS A 37 7.53 11.63 -0.52
N ALA A 38 6.37 11.56 0.12
CA ALA A 38 5.33 10.58 -0.18
C ALA A 38 4.84 10.70 -1.62
N LYS A 39 4.52 11.91 -2.06
CA LYS A 39 4.05 12.24 -3.40
C LYS A 39 5.05 11.83 -4.46
N ARG A 40 6.33 12.19 -4.28
CA ARG A 40 7.39 11.77 -5.20
C ARG A 40 7.44 10.25 -5.32
N PHE A 41 7.51 9.54 -4.20
CA PHE A 41 7.59 8.08 -4.19
C PHE A 41 6.36 7.42 -4.84
N VAL A 42 5.15 7.84 -4.48
CA VAL A 42 3.91 7.27 -5.00
C VAL A 42 3.75 7.52 -6.49
N VAL A 43 4.01 8.74 -6.98
CA VAL A 43 3.90 9.06 -8.41
C VAL A 43 4.90 8.25 -9.24
N GLU A 44 6.11 8.03 -8.71
CA GLU A 44 7.15 7.27 -9.39
C GLU A 44 6.87 5.76 -9.43
N GLN A 45 6.28 5.21 -8.37
CA GLN A 45 6.16 3.75 -8.17
C GLN A 45 4.75 3.18 -8.39
N HIS A 46 3.69 4.00 -8.28
CA HIS A 46 2.30 3.54 -8.43
C HIS A 46 1.85 3.60 -9.89
N TYR A 47 1.09 2.59 -10.33
CA TYR A 47 0.64 2.47 -11.72
C TYR A 47 -0.18 3.67 -12.21
N SER A 48 -0.92 4.33 -11.32
CA SER A 48 -1.77 5.48 -11.68
C SER A 48 -0.98 6.76 -11.94
N GLY A 49 0.27 6.86 -11.47
CA GLY A 49 1.08 8.08 -11.58
C GLY A 49 0.50 9.30 -10.84
N THR A 50 -0.45 9.11 -9.92
CA THR A 50 -1.17 10.20 -9.24
C THR A 50 -1.15 10.06 -7.72
N TYR A 51 -1.13 11.20 -7.04
CA TYR A 51 -1.17 11.29 -5.59
C TYR A 51 -2.53 11.80 -5.10
N PRO A 52 -3.19 11.11 -4.15
CA PRO A 52 -4.52 11.49 -3.67
C PRO A 52 -4.45 12.66 -2.69
N ALA A 53 -5.61 13.22 -2.34
CA ALA A 53 -5.74 14.18 -1.24
C ALA A 53 -5.45 13.45 0.10
N ALA A 54 -4.25 13.66 0.64
CA ALA A 54 -3.77 12.96 1.82
C ALA A 54 -4.12 13.69 3.12
N ARG A 55 -4.58 12.96 4.13
CA ARG A 55 -4.64 13.41 5.53
C ARG A 55 -3.38 13.03 6.30
N MET A 56 -2.75 11.93 5.92
CA MET A 56 -1.52 11.43 6.51
C MET A 56 -0.82 10.47 5.55
N ALA A 57 0.52 10.50 5.54
CA ALA A 57 1.31 9.51 4.84
C ALA A 57 2.34 8.89 5.78
N VAL A 58 2.55 7.59 5.65
CA VAL A 58 3.49 6.80 6.45
C VAL A 58 4.50 6.15 5.51
N GLY A 59 5.78 6.24 5.87
CA GLY A 59 6.88 5.65 5.12
C GLY A 59 7.39 4.36 5.78
N LEU A 60 7.73 3.37 4.95
CA LEU A 60 8.53 2.21 5.32
C LEU A 60 9.99 2.50 4.96
N TYR A 61 10.87 2.45 5.96
CA TYR A 61 12.28 2.77 5.80
C TYR A 61 13.15 1.54 6.04
N GLU A 62 14.01 1.20 5.08
CA GLU A 62 15.01 0.14 5.21
C GLU A 62 16.36 0.70 5.65
N LYS A 63 16.95 0.12 6.70
CA LYS A 63 18.29 0.46 7.19
C LYS A 63 19.35 0.04 6.17
N ARG A 64 20.23 0.97 5.78
CA ARG A 64 21.31 0.76 4.78
C ARG A 64 22.70 0.60 5.41
N GLY A 65 22.77 0.26 6.71
CA GLY A 65 24.00 0.21 7.52
C GLY A 65 24.15 1.39 8.48
N HIS A 66 25.12 1.35 9.39
CA HIS A 66 25.27 2.34 10.48
C HIS A 66 25.54 3.78 10.01
N GLN A 67 26.16 3.95 8.84
CA GLN A 67 26.60 5.26 8.34
C GLN A 67 25.75 5.79 7.18
N ARG A 68 24.75 5.04 6.72
CA ARG A 68 23.92 5.44 5.56
C ARG A 68 22.51 5.77 6.02
N PRO A 69 21.90 6.84 5.48
CA PRO A 69 20.51 7.14 5.78
C PRO A 69 19.62 5.97 5.33
N SER A 70 18.60 5.68 6.13
CA SER A 70 17.59 4.69 5.77
C SER A 70 16.91 5.09 4.45
N SER A 71 16.64 4.11 3.60
CA SER A 71 15.96 4.33 2.33
C SER A 71 14.46 4.18 2.47
N LEU A 72 13.70 5.09 1.87
CA LEU A 72 12.25 4.92 1.74
C LEU A 72 11.97 3.81 0.72
N VAL A 73 11.37 2.71 1.18
CA VAL A 73 11.09 1.53 0.37
C VAL A 73 9.59 1.20 0.31
N GLY A 74 8.75 2.00 0.96
CA GLY A 74 7.31 1.90 0.83
C GLY A 74 6.59 3.11 1.41
N VAL A 75 5.37 3.36 0.95
CA VAL A 75 4.50 4.45 1.40
C VAL A 75 3.07 3.95 1.50
N ALA A 76 2.42 4.24 2.63
CA ALA A 76 0.98 4.15 2.80
C ALA A 76 0.39 5.57 2.90
N VAL A 77 -0.69 5.85 2.18
CA VAL A 77 -1.37 7.15 2.22
C VAL A 77 -2.79 6.96 2.72
N PHE A 78 -3.11 7.63 3.82
CA PHE A 78 -4.46 7.78 4.34
C PHE A 78 -5.04 9.09 3.83
N GLY A 79 -6.05 9.00 2.97
CA GLY A 79 -6.65 10.12 2.26
C GLY A 79 -8.10 10.38 2.64
N VAL A 80 -8.62 11.48 2.09
CA VAL A 80 -10.06 11.74 2.04
C VAL A 80 -10.62 10.93 0.87
N PRO A 81 -11.65 10.08 1.07
CA PRO A 81 -12.26 9.37 -0.05
C PRO A 81 -12.79 10.35 -1.09
N MET A 82 -12.71 9.97 -2.38
CA MET A 82 -13.20 10.81 -3.48
C MET A 82 -14.69 11.16 -3.36
N ASN A 83 -15.48 10.28 -2.73
CA ASN A 83 -16.87 10.53 -2.40
C ASN A 83 -17.03 10.58 -0.87
N GLN A 84 -17.47 11.73 -0.34
CA GLN A 84 -17.63 11.93 1.10
C GLN A 84 -18.68 11.01 1.74
N GLN A 85 -19.54 10.37 0.94
CA GLN A 85 -20.51 9.38 1.41
C GLN A 85 -19.89 8.02 1.74
N VAL A 86 -18.64 7.75 1.34
CA VAL A 86 -17.97 6.46 1.60
C VAL A 86 -17.89 6.17 3.10
N ILE A 87 -17.47 7.13 3.91
CA ILE A 87 -17.31 6.95 5.36
C ILE A 87 -18.67 6.74 6.05
N PRO A 88 -19.69 7.62 5.87
CA PRO A 88 -21.02 7.38 6.43
C PRO A 88 -21.63 6.05 6.01
N ARG A 89 -21.52 5.70 4.72
CA ARG A 89 -22.18 4.51 4.18
C ARG A 89 -21.56 3.20 4.66
N HIS A 90 -20.22 3.13 4.75
CA HIS A 90 -19.54 1.88 5.06
C HIS A 90 -19.18 1.73 6.53
N LEU A 91 -19.02 2.83 7.26
CA LEU A 91 -18.60 2.82 8.67
C LEU A 91 -19.66 3.38 9.62
N GLY A 92 -20.72 4.03 9.13
CA GLY A 92 -21.70 4.70 9.99
C GLY A 92 -21.14 5.91 10.74
N LEU A 93 -20.03 6.48 10.27
CA LEU A 93 -19.30 7.58 10.89
C LEU A 93 -19.53 8.90 10.15
N ALA A 94 -19.32 10.04 10.81
CA ALA A 94 -19.27 11.32 10.13
C ALA A 94 -18.08 11.36 9.13
N PRO A 95 -18.18 12.09 8.00
CA PRO A 95 -17.18 12.05 6.93
C PRO A 95 -15.73 12.37 7.36
N ASP A 96 -15.55 13.21 8.37
CA ASP A 96 -14.28 13.63 8.93
C ASP A 96 -13.70 12.67 9.98
N ARG A 97 -14.50 11.72 10.47
CA ARG A 97 -14.12 10.69 11.46
C ARG A 97 -13.56 9.41 10.82
N GLY A 98 -13.49 9.35 9.49
CA GLY A 98 -12.90 8.23 8.76
C GLY A 98 -11.88 8.66 7.70
N VAL A 99 -11.09 7.71 7.24
CA VAL A 99 -10.12 7.89 6.15
C VAL A 99 -10.15 6.71 5.19
N GLU A 100 -9.61 6.92 3.98
CA GLU A 100 -9.35 5.85 3.03
C GLU A 100 -7.85 5.50 3.03
N LEU A 101 -7.47 4.23 3.08
CA LEU A 101 -6.12 3.80 2.68
C LEU A 101 -6.01 3.83 1.15
N SER A 102 -5.86 5.03 0.59
CA SER A 102 -5.95 5.26 -0.85
C SER A 102 -4.69 4.82 -1.62
N ARG A 103 -3.54 4.66 -0.94
CA ARG A 103 -2.30 4.12 -1.56
C ARG A 103 -1.58 3.22 -0.59
N LEU A 104 -1.16 2.06 -1.07
CA LEU A 104 -0.19 1.18 -0.42
C LEU A 104 0.82 0.74 -1.47
N VAL A 105 2.03 1.29 -1.41
CA VAL A 105 3.07 1.09 -2.43
C VAL A 105 4.35 0.66 -1.75
N LEU A 106 4.88 -0.50 -2.12
CA LEU A 106 6.12 -1.04 -1.60
C LEU A 106 7.02 -1.41 -2.78
N LEU A 107 8.32 -1.17 -2.65
CA LEU A 107 9.28 -1.62 -3.64
C LEU A 107 9.35 -3.14 -3.64
N ASP A 108 9.59 -3.74 -4.81
CA ASP A 108 9.75 -5.19 -4.94
C ASP A 108 10.82 -5.76 -3.99
N GLN A 109 11.85 -5.01 -3.66
CA GLN A 109 12.88 -5.50 -2.73
C GLN A 109 12.35 -5.80 -1.31
N VAL A 110 11.16 -5.34 -0.95
CA VAL A 110 10.55 -5.66 0.33
C VAL A 110 10.23 -7.18 0.39
N PRO A 111 10.67 -7.89 1.44
CA PRO A 111 10.45 -9.33 1.54
C PRO A 111 9.01 -9.70 1.90
N GLY A 112 8.67 -11.00 1.81
CA GLY A 112 7.32 -11.49 2.09
C GLY A 112 6.81 -11.12 3.49
N ASN A 113 5.50 -10.92 3.61
CA ASN A 113 4.79 -10.38 4.79
C ASN A 113 5.11 -8.91 5.13
N GLY A 114 5.91 -8.22 4.32
CA GLY A 114 6.28 -6.82 4.56
C GLY A 114 5.09 -5.88 4.51
N GLU A 115 4.15 -6.09 3.59
CA GLU A 115 2.94 -5.29 3.41
C GLU A 115 2.06 -5.33 4.66
N SER A 116 1.72 -6.54 5.13
CA SER A 116 0.87 -6.72 6.32
C SER A 116 1.55 -6.18 7.58
N TRP A 117 2.85 -6.43 7.72
CA TRP A 117 3.66 -5.91 8.83
C TRP A 117 3.71 -4.37 8.86
N PHE A 118 3.80 -3.76 7.68
CA PHE A 118 3.84 -2.31 7.49
C PHE A 118 2.48 -1.68 7.79
N VAL A 119 1.40 -2.21 7.19
CA VAL A 119 0.02 -1.71 7.41
C VAL A 119 -0.36 -1.74 8.90
N ALA A 120 -0.02 -2.83 9.62
CA ALA A 120 -0.28 -2.92 11.05
C ALA A 120 0.38 -1.76 11.85
N ARG A 121 1.58 -1.32 11.44
CA ARG A 121 2.26 -0.16 12.05
C ARG A 121 1.70 1.16 11.60
N CYS A 122 1.31 1.29 10.33
CA CYS A 122 0.60 2.45 9.83
C CYS A 122 -0.65 2.75 10.65
N PHE A 123 -1.44 1.72 11.00
CA PHE A 123 -2.62 1.91 11.87
C PHE A 123 -2.28 2.34 13.30
N ARG A 124 -1.14 1.88 13.85
CA ARG A 124 -0.68 2.34 15.17
C ARG A 124 -0.31 3.83 15.14
N LEU A 125 0.40 4.26 14.10
CA LEU A 125 0.73 5.68 13.91
C LEU A 125 -0.53 6.50 13.65
N LEU A 126 -1.45 6.02 12.79
CA LEU A 126 -2.70 6.72 12.51
C LEU A 126 -3.51 7.00 13.79
N ARG A 127 -3.64 6.01 14.67
CA ARG A 127 -4.32 6.20 15.97
C ARG A 127 -3.66 7.23 16.87
N THR A 128 -2.33 7.39 16.77
CA THR A 128 -1.56 8.32 17.61
C THR A 128 -1.60 9.73 17.04
N GLU A 129 -1.36 9.86 15.73
CA GLU A 129 -1.25 11.14 15.02
C GLU A 129 -2.60 11.75 14.64
N LYS A 130 -3.64 10.91 14.52
CA LYS A 130 -4.99 11.28 14.12
C LYS A 130 -6.03 10.59 15.02
N PRO A 131 -6.06 10.90 16.34
CA PRO A 131 -6.98 10.27 17.29
C PRO A 131 -8.45 10.54 16.96
N GLU A 132 -8.75 11.52 16.11
CA GLU A 132 -10.09 11.76 15.58
C GLU A 132 -10.57 10.72 14.55
N VAL A 133 -9.66 9.91 14.01
CA VAL A 133 -9.98 8.88 13.02
C VAL A 133 -10.42 7.59 13.73
N GLU A 134 -11.68 7.23 13.53
CA GLU A 134 -12.33 6.08 14.15
C GLU A 134 -12.40 4.86 13.22
N GLY A 135 -12.23 5.06 11.91
CA GLY A 135 -12.26 3.96 10.96
C GLY A 135 -11.52 4.22 9.65
N VAL A 136 -11.12 3.13 9.01
CA VAL A 136 -10.40 3.14 7.73
C VAL A 136 -11.16 2.28 6.73
N VAL A 137 -11.47 2.84 5.57
CA VAL A 137 -11.92 2.08 4.39
C VAL A 137 -10.71 1.85 3.49
N SER A 138 -10.64 0.71 2.83
CA SER A 138 -9.66 0.48 1.76
C SER A 138 -10.34 -0.23 0.61
N TYR A 139 -10.13 0.26 -0.60
CA TYR A 139 -10.52 -0.46 -1.80
C TYR A 139 -9.31 -1.22 -2.33
N CYS A 140 -9.50 -2.50 -2.58
CA CYS A 140 -8.63 -3.24 -3.49
C CYS A 140 -9.23 -3.06 -4.88
N ASP A 141 -8.40 -2.80 -5.89
CA ASP A 141 -8.89 -2.52 -7.24
C ASP A 141 -9.90 -3.59 -7.69
N PRO A 142 -11.09 -3.18 -8.19
CA PRO A 142 -12.04 -4.10 -8.76
C PRO A 142 -11.42 -4.77 -9.99
N VAL A 143 -11.53 -6.08 -10.05
CA VAL A 143 -11.12 -6.88 -11.20
C VAL A 143 -12.09 -6.67 -12.35
N GLU A 144 -11.50 -6.47 -13.54
CA GLU A 144 -12.10 -6.57 -14.87
C GLU A 144 -12.94 -5.37 -15.33
N ARG A 145 -12.34 -4.51 -16.17
CA ARG A 145 -13.09 -3.74 -17.16
C ARG A 145 -13.01 -4.47 -18.49
N ARG A 146 -14.13 -5.02 -18.93
CA ARG A 146 -14.34 -5.49 -20.31
C ARG A 146 -14.61 -4.27 -21.18
N GLY A 147 -13.95 -4.16 -22.32
CA GLY A 147 -14.41 -3.29 -23.39
C GLY A 147 -15.70 -3.87 -24.00
N ASP A 148 -16.47 -3.03 -24.70
CA ASP A 148 -17.73 -3.42 -25.37
C ASP A 148 -17.53 -4.51 -26.46
N ASP A 149 -16.28 -4.86 -26.78
CA ASP A 149 -15.86 -5.87 -27.76
C ASP A 149 -15.48 -7.22 -27.14
N GLY A 150 -15.62 -7.38 -25.82
CA GLY A 150 -15.35 -8.64 -25.12
C GLY A 150 -13.87 -9.04 -25.03
N GLN A 151 -12.93 -8.20 -25.47
CA GLN A 151 -11.50 -8.50 -25.33
C GLN A 151 -10.98 -8.21 -23.91
N ILE A 152 -10.22 -9.17 -23.38
CA ILE A 152 -9.63 -9.12 -22.04
C ILE A 152 -8.37 -8.26 -22.11
N VAL A 153 -8.42 -7.06 -21.51
CA VAL A 153 -7.29 -6.12 -21.55
C VAL A 153 -6.30 -6.32 -20.39
N MET A 154 -6.70 -6.83 -19.21
CA MET A 154 -5.77 -7.24 -18.11
C MET A 154 -6.40 -8.25 -17.12
N PRO A 155 -5.66 -9.25 -16.61
CA PRO A 155 -6.16 -10.19 -15.61
C PRO A 155 -6.16 -9.54 -14.20
N GLY A 156 -7.30 -9.51 -13.52
CA GLY A 156 -7.40 -8.85 -12.22
C GLY A 156 -7.14 -9.72 -10.98
N HIS A 157 -7.27 -9.06 -9.83
CA HIS A 157 -6.98 -9.45 -8.45
C HIS A 157 -8.06 -10.29 -7.71
N VAL A 158 -7.76 -11.54 -7.38
CA VAL A 158 -8.50 -12.30 -6.34
C VAL A 158 -7.93 -11.93 -4.97
N GLY A 159 -8.80 -11.47 -4.06
CA GLY A 159 -8.50 -10.96 -2.71
C GLY A 159 -7.81 -11.94 -1.76
N THR A 160 -6.54 -12.22 -2.03
CA THR A 160 -5.60 -12.87 -1.10
C THR A 160 -4.23 -12.26 -1.34
N VAL A 161 -3.52 -11.89 -0.27
CA VAL A 161 -2.07 -11.68 -0.35
C VAL A 161 -1.47 -12.97 -0.94
N TYR A 162 -0.77 -12.83 -2.07
CA TYR A 162 -0.29 -13.92 -2.92
C TYR A 162 0.29 -15.11 -2.13
N THR A 163 -0.36 -16.27 -2.26
CA THR A 163 0.26 -17.61 -2.15
C THR A 163 -0.44 -18.49 -3.18
N ARG A 164 0.28 -18.97 -4.21
CA ARG A 164 -0.26 -19.99 -5.12
C ARG A 164 0.16 -21.38 -4.65
N ARG A 165 -0.80 -22.30 -4.67
CA ARG A 165 -0.58 -23.75 -4.76
C ARG A 165 0.17 -24.10 -6.04
#